data_AF-A4FIG3-F1
#
_entry.id   AF-A4FIG3-F1
#
_cell.length_a   1.000
_cell.length_b   1.000
_cell.length_c   1.000
_cell.angle_alpha   90.00
_cell.angle_beta   90.00
_cell.angle_gamma   90.00
#
_symmetry.space_group_name_H-M   'P 1'
#
loop_
_entity.id
_entity.type
_entity.pdbx_description
1 polymer ?
#
loop_
_entity_poly.entity_id
_entity_poly.type
_entity_poly.pdbx_seq_one_letter_code
_entity_poly.pdbx_strand_id
1 'polypeptide(L)'
;MTRDEVFAVVRENILAVRAEVDPADIREDRSMHELGCDSLDRMDVVVGSLDQVGLELRPDRFAGVRDIGGLVDVLLENLNES
;
A
#
# COMPACT_ATOMS: atom_id res chain seq x y z
N MET A 1 7.51 -5.65 -12.01
CA MET A 1 8.12 -5.31 -10.71
C MET A 1 8.20 -6.58 -9.87
N THR A 2 9.12 -6.62 -8.91
CA THR A 2 9.20 -7.66 -7.87
C THR A 2 8.32 -7.28 -6.66
N ARG A 3 8.04 -8.25 -5.77
CA ARG A 3 7.35 -7.98 -4.51
C ARG A 3 8.05 -6.88 -3.70
N ASP A 4 9.37 -6.97 -3.59
CA ASP A 4 10.17 -6.01 -2.81
C ASP A 4 10.06 -4.58 -3.38
N GLU A 5 10.02 -4.45 -4.71
CA GLU A 5 9.79 -3.16 -5.36
C GLU A 5 8.39 -2.61 -5.08
N VAL A 6 7.35 -3.44 -5.10
CA VAL A 6 5.97 -3.00 -4.77
C VAL A 6 5.85 -2.65 -3.29
N PHE A 7 6.44 -3.44 -2.40
CA PHE A 7 6.50 -3.12 -0.97
C PHE A 7 7.24 -1.80 -0.72
N ALA A 8 8.33 -1.53 -1.44
CA ALA A 8 9.02 -0.25 -1.36
C ALA A 8 8.11 0.92 -1.76
N VAL A 9 7.33 0.79 -2.85
CA VAL A 9 6.33 1.81 -3.25
C VAL A 9 5.31 2.06 -2.15
N VAL A 10 4.72 1.00 -1.58
CA VAL A 10 3.72 1.14 -0.51
C VAL A 10 4.35 1.81 0.71
N ARG A 11 5.57 1.40 1.09
CA ARG A 11 6.31 2.00 2.20
C ARG A 11 6.61 3.48 1.99
N GLU A 12 7.03 3.87 0.79
CA GLU A 12 7.28 5.27 0.42
C GLU A 12 5.99 6.11 0.53
N ASN A 13 4.87 5.58 0.05
CA ASN A 13 3.58 6.27 0.12
C ASN A 13 3.07 6.40 1.57
N ILE A 14 3.26 5.38 2.42
CA ILE A 14 2.97 5.49 3.86
C ILE A 14 3.76 6.63 4.49
N LEU A 15 5.06 6.74 4.20
CA LEU A 15 5.93 7.80 4.75
C LEU A 15 5.61 9.17 4.16
N ALA A 16 5.13 9.25 2.92
CA ALA A 16 4.70 10.50 2.30
C ALA A 16 3.44 11.06 2.96
N VAL A 17 2.50 10.19 3.35
CA VAL A 17 1.26 10.56 4.04
C VAL A 17 1.49 10.79 5.54
N ARG A 18 2.33 9.96 6.17
CA ARG A 18 2.65 10.00 7.60
C ARG A 18 4.17 9.94 7.82
N ALA A 19 4.81 11.09 7.74
CA ALA A 19 6.25 11.23 7.91
C ALA A 19 6.74 10.89 9.33
N GLU A 20 5.86 10.88 10.32
CA GLU A 20 6.15 10.51 11.71
C GLU A 20 6.23 9.00 11.98
N VAL A 21 5.81 8.15 11.02
CA VAL A 21 5.89 6.69 11.16
C VAL A 21 7.35 6.23 11.10
N ASP A 22 7.76 5.37 12.04
CA ASP A 22 9.09 4.74 11.98
C ASP A 22 9.15 3.79 10.78
N PRO A 23 10.10 3.98 9.84
CA PRO A 23 10.23 3.10 8.68
C PRO A 23 10.51 1.63 9.01
N ALA A 24 10.91 1.30 10.25
CA ALA A 24 11.09 -0.07 10.75
C ALA A 24 9.76 -0.73 11.19
N ASP A 25 8.73 0.07 11.51
CA ASP A 25 7.41 -0.44 11.89
C ASP A 25 6.54 -0.81 10.68
N ILE A 26 6.91 -0.34 9.50
CA ILE A 26 6.27 -0.68 8.22
C ILE A 26 6.71 -2.09 7.82
N ARG A 27 5.88 -3.08 8.16
CA ARG A 27 6.10 -4.52 7.91
C ARG A 27 4.88 -5.11 7.22
N GLU A 28 5.07 -6.14 6.40
CA GLU A 28 3.97 -6.74 5.61
C GLU A 28 2.83 -7.30 6.49
N ASP A 29 3.12 -7.79 7.68
CA ASP A 29 2.14 -8.34 8.63
C ASP A 29 1.40 -7.27 9.45
N ARG A 30 1.65 -5.98 9.21
CA ARG A 30 1.04 -4.86 9.93
C ARG A 30 -0.03 -4.19 9.10
N SER A 31 -1.11 -3.78 9.77
CA SER A 31 -2.10 -2.90 9.17
C SER A 31 -1.66 -1.44 9.23
N MET A 32 -2.05 -0.64 8.22
CA MET A 32 -1.84 0.80 8.25
C MET A 32 -2.53 1.46 9.46
N HIS A 33 -3.64 0.89 9.93
CA HIS A 33 -4.32 1.39 11.13
C HIS A 33 -3.45 1.30 12.38
N GLU A 34 -2.69 0.20 12.54
CA GLU A 34 -1.73 0.06 13.64
C GLU A 34 -0.54 1.02 13.54
N LEU A 35 -0.30 1.61 12.36
CA LEU A 35 0.67 2.69 12.14
C LEU A 35 0.08 4.08 12.41
N GLY A 36 -1.18 4.15 12.84
CA GLY A 36 -1.88 5.40 13.10
C GLY A 36 -2.57 6.01 11.89
N CYS A 37 -2.59 5.34 10.73
CA CYS A 37 -3.31 5.81 9.56
C CYS A 37 -4.83 5.71 9.75
N ASP A 38 -5.51 6.83 9.62
CA ASP A 38 -6.96 6.88 9.58
C ASP A 38 -7.50 6.50 8.18
N SER A 39 -8.81 6.64 7.97
CA SER A 39 -9.43 6.24 6.71
C SER A 39 -9.03 7.10 5.51
N LEU A 40 -8.71 8.38 5.72
CA LEU A 40 -8.24 9.26 4.65
C LEU A 40 -6.80 8.91 4.29
N ASP A 41 -5.94 8.77 5.31
CA ASP A 41 -4.54 8.38 5.11
C ASP A 41 -4.43 7.09 4.29
N ARG A 42 -5.21 6.07 4.65
CA ARG A 42 -5.18 4.78 3.93
C ARG A 42 -5.63 4.90 2.47
N MET A 43 -6.62 5.74 2.18
CA MET A 43 -7.03 5.98 0.79
C MET A 43 -5.94 6.70 0.02
N ASP A 44 -5.30 7.71 0.61
CA ASP A 44 -4.22 8.45 -0.03
C ASP A 44 -3.01 7.55 -0.33
N VAL A 45 -2.64 6.66 0.61
CA VAL A 45 -1.58 5.65 0.38
C VAL A 45 -1.93 4.73 -0.79
N VAL A 46 -3.16 4.22 -0.85
CA VAL A 46 -3.60 3.32 -1.94
C VAL A 46 -3.59 4.04 -3.28
N VAL A 47 -4.13 5.25 -3.34
CA VAL A 47 -4.18 6.05 -4.58
C VAL A 47 -2.77 6.44 -5.03
N GLY A 48 -1.90 6.89 -4.13
CA GLY A 48 -0.51 7.23 -4.44
C GLY A 48 0.29 6.02 -4.92
N SER A 49 0.09 4.85 -4.29
CA SER A 49 0.74 3.61 -4.73
C SER A 49 0.29 3.19 -6.14
N LEU A 50 -1.01 3.27 -6.43
CA LEU A 50 -1.58 2.97 -7.74
C LEU A 50 -1.03 3.91 -8.83
N ASP A 51 -1.01 5.22 -8.57
CA ASP A 51 -0.47 6.23 -9.49
C ASP A 51 1.02 5.97 -9.78
N GLN A 52 1.81 5.70 -8.73
CA GLN A 52 3.25 5.45 -8.86
C GLN A 52 3.57 4.20 -9.69
N VAL A 53 2.70 3.18 -9.70
CA VAL A 53 2.87 1.98 -10.53
C VAL A 53 2.04 2.00 -11.82
N GLY A 54 1.33 3.08 -12.11
CA GLY A 54 0.54 3.27 -13.34
C GLY A 54 -0.73 2.42 -13.43
N LEU A 55 -1.35 2.09 -12.29
CA LEU A 55 -2.58 1.32 -12.22
C LEU A 55 -3.81 2.21 -11.93
N GLU A 56 -4.98 1.79 -12.42
CA GLU A 56 -6.24 2.42 -12.07
C GLU A 56 -6.85 1.83 -10.79
N LEU A 57 -7.57 2.66 -10.02
CA LEU A 57 -8.32 2.18 -8.86
C LEU A 57 -9.47 1.26 -9.27
N ARG A 58 -9.41 0.00 -8.80
CA ARG A 58 -10.45 -1.03 -8.93
C ARG A 58 -10.87 -1.50 -7.52
N PRO A 59 -11.88 -0.85 -6.89
CA PRO A 59 -12.18 -1.06 -5.46
C PRO A 59 -12.49 -2.51 -5.06
N ASP A 60 -13.07 -3.29 -5.99
CA ASP A 60 -13.37 -4.71 -5.81
C ASP A 60 -12.14 -5.56 -5.51
N ARG A 61 -10.97 -5.19 -6.05
CA ARG A 61 -9.70 -5.90 -5.83
C ARG A 61 -9.12 -5.68 -4.43
N PHE A 62 -9.53 -4.61 -3.74
CA PHE A 62 -9.04 -4.27 -2.40
C PHE A 62 -9.97 -4.77 -1.28
N ALA A 63 -11.08 -5.43 -1.63
CA ALA A 63 -12.01 -5.98 -0.65
C ALA A 63 -11.33 -7.06 0.21
N GLY A 64 -11.28 -6.82 1.53
CA GLY A 64 -10.73 -7.79 2.49
C GLY A 64 -9.21 -7.70 2.71
N VAL A 65 -8.53 -6.72 2.10
CA VAL A 65 -7.15 -6.35 2.45
C VAL A 65 -7.13 -5.88 3.91
N ARG A 66 -6.23 -6.46 4.70
CA ARG A 66 -6.15 -6.25 6.16
C ARG A 66 -4.82 -5.67 6.62
N ASP A 67 -3.75 -5.94 5.88
CA ASP A 67 -2.39 -5.56 6.20
C ASP A 67 -1.66 -5.04 4.95
N ILE A 68 -0.43 -4.57 5.15
CA ILE A 68 0.41 -4.04 4.09
C ILE A 68 0.77 -5.12 3.08
N GLY A 69 1.00 -6.36 3.53
CA GLY A 69 1.28 -7.52 2.67
C GLY A 69 0.14 -7.78 1.70
N GLY A 70 -1.11 -7.76 2.17
CA GLY A 70 -2.28 -7.91 1.32
C GLY A 70 -2.45 -6.77 0.31
N LEU A 71 -2.05 -5.54 0.66
CA LEU A 71 -2.00 -4.44 -0.30
C LEU A 71 -0.94 -4.69 -1.39
N VAL A 72 0.25 -5.16 -1.00
CA VAL A 72 1.33 -5.53 -1.92
C VAL A 72 0.90 -6.66 -2.86
N ASP A 73 0.21 -7.68 -2.34
CA ASP A 73 -0.33 -8.79 -3.12
C ASP A 73 -1.26 -8.28 -4.22
N VAL A 74 -2.24 -7.46 -3.85
CA VAL A 74 -3.21 -6.90 -4.80
C VAL A 74 -2.51 -6.07 -5.88
N LEU A 75 -1.59 -5.19 -5.51
CA LEU A 75 -0.86 -4.37 -6.48
C LEU A 75 -0.03 -5.23 -7.44
N LEU A 76 0.68 -6.24 -6.91
CA LEU A 76 1.49 -7.15 -7.72
C LEU A 76 0.64 -8.00 -8.67
N GLU A 77 -0.50 -8.50 -8.22
CA GLU A 77 -1.46 -9.23 -9.06
C GLU A 77 -1.96 -8.36 -10.22
N ASN A 78 -2.36 -7.11 -9.94
CA ASN A 78 -2.86 -6.19 -10.98
C ASN A 78 -1.78 -5.82 -11.99
N LEU A 79 -0.51 -5.68 -11.57
CA LEU A 79 0.62 -5.45 -12.47
C LEU A 79 0.91 -6.64 -13.39
N ASN A 80 0.62 -7.87 -12.95
CA ASN A 80 0.82 -9.07 -13.77
C ASN A 80 -0.36 -9.33 -14.73
N GLU A 81 -1.53 -8.76 -14.45
CA GLU A 81 -2.72 -8.83 -15.32
C GLU A 81 -2.75 -7.73 -16.41
N SER A 82 -1.86 -6.72 -16.33
CA SER A 82 -1.79 -5.55 -17.23
C SER A 82 -0.74 -5.70 -18.33
#